data_AF-A0A4V1FYA7-F1
#
_entry.id   AF-A0A4V1FYA7-F1
#
_cell.length_a   1.000
_cell.length_b   1.000
_cell.length_c   1.000
_cell.angle_alpha   90.00
_cell.angle_beta   90.00
_cell.angle_gamma   90.00
#
_symmetry.space_group_name_H-M   'P 1'
#
loop_
_entity.id
_entity.type
_entity.pdbx_description
1 polymer ?
#
loop_
_entity_poly.entity_id
_entity_poly.type
_entity_poly.pdbx_seq_one_letter_code
_entity_poly.pdbx_strand_id
1 'polypeptide(L)' 'MEAQAFLAATLAAHVGFAIFVTAHAFMTDRDAGKWPFVTLALGLAGIAAYFFYDESADSSP' A
#
# COMPACT_ATOMS: atom_id res chain seq x y z
N MET A 1 0.35 6.65 -18.23
CA MET A 1 -0.57 7.36 -17.31
C MET A 1 -1.32 6.42 -16.38
N GLU A 2 -1.81 5.26 -16.86
CA GLU A 2 -2.56 4.29 -16.05
C GLU A 2 -1.72 3.67 -14.91
N ALA A 3 -0.49 3.25 -15.20
CA ALA A 3 0.48 2.76 -14.21
C ALA A 3 0.73 3.74 -13.07
N GLN A 4 1.05 5.00 -13.39
CA GLN A 4 1.32 6.03 -12.39
C GLN A 4 0.09 6.33 -11.53
N ALA A 5 -1.11 6.34 -12.13
CA ALA A 5 -2.35 6.52 -11.39
C ALA A 5 -2.63 5.34 -10.44
N PHE A 6 -2.39 4.11 -10.88
CA PHE A 6 -2.51 2.92 -10.04
C PHE A 6 -1.52 2.93 -8.86
N LEU A 7 -0.25 3.26 -9.13
CA LEU A 7 0.79 3.36 -8.10
C LEU A 7 0.45 4.47 -7.08
N ALA A 8 0.00 5.63 -7.56
CA ALA A 8 -0.41 6.74 -6.70
C ALA A 8 -1.65 6.38 -5.87
N ALA A 9 -2.65 5.74 -6.46
CA ALA A 9 -3.85 5.29 -5.75
C ALA A 9 -3.52 4.24 -4.69
N THR A 10 -2.66 3.27 -5.02
CA THR A 10 -2.21 2.22 -4.09
C THR A 10 -1.45 2.82 -2.91
N LEU A 11 -0.52 3.74 -3.18
CA LEU A 11 0.22 4.43 -2.13
C LEU A 11 -0.71 5.28 -1.25
N ALA A 12 -1.58 6.09 -1.87
CA ALA A 12 -2.52 6.95 -1.16
C ALA A 12 -3.48 6.14 -0.27
N ALA A 13 -3.99 5.01 -0.77
CA ALA A 13 -4.85 4.11 -0.01
C ALA A 13 -4.15 3.53 1.22
N HIS A 14 -2.92 3.03 1.07
CA HIS A 14 -2.18 2.43 2.20
C HIS A 14 -1.69 3.48 3.20
N VAL A 15 -1.28 4.66 2.75
CA VAL A 15 -0.96 5.79 3.65
C VAL A 15 -2.20 6.24 4.41
N GLY A 16 -3.33 6.42 3.72
CA GLY A 16 -4.60 6.77 4.35
C GLY A 16 -5.06 5.73 5.37
N PHE A 17 -4.92 4.44 5.05
CA PHE A 17 -5.26 3.35 5.97
C PHE A 17 -4.32 3.29 7.18
N ALA A 18 -3.02 3.55 6.99
CA ALA A 18 -2.06 3.63 8.10
C ALA A 18 -2.40 4.80 9.05
N ILE A 19 -2.78 5.96 8.51
CA ILE A 19 -3.25 7.11 9.30
C ILE A 19 -4.54 6.75 10.04
N PHE A 20 -5.50 6.11 9.36
CA PHE A 20 -6.78 5.70 9.94
C PHE A 20 -6.59 4.73 11.12
N VAL A 21 -5.78 3.68 10.94
CA VAL A 21 -5.47 2.71 12.01
C VAL A 21 -4.82 3.41 13.20
N THR A 22 -3.90 4.34 12.96
CA THR A 22 -3.22 5.11 14.01
C THR A 22 -4.20 6.03 14.76
N ALA A 23 -5.05 6.75 14.02
CA ALA A 23 -6.07 7.62 14.61
C ALA A 23 -7.10 6.84 15.42
N HIS A 24 -7.57 5.70 14.89
CA HIS A 24 -8.50 4.81 15.57
C HIS A 24 -7.90 4.26 16.88
N ALA A 25 -6.65 3.82 16.84
CA ALA A 25 -5.92 3.36 18.02
C ALA A 25 -5.82 4.45 19.10
N PHE A 26 -5.45 5.68 18.70
CA PHE A 26 -5.41 6.84 19.59
C PHE A 26 -6.77 7.16 20.20
N MET A 27 -7.85 7.16 19.40
CA MET A 27 -9.21 7.46 19.88
C MET A 27 -9.78 6.38 20.79
N THR A 28 -9.33 5.13 20.65
CA THR A 28 -9.84 3.98 21.42
C THR A 28 -8.94 3.58 22.58
N ASP A 29 -7.85 4.33 22.82
CA ASP A 29 -6.81 4.02 23.81
C ASP A 29 -6.29 2.58 23.65
N ARG A 30 -6.21 2.12 22.40
CA ARG A 30 -5.70 0.81 22.00
C ARG A 30 -4.31 0.96 21.40
N ASP A 31 -3.46 -0.02 21.67
CA ASP A 31 -2.16 -0.08 21.02
C ASP A 31 -2.33 -0.47 19.53
N ALA A 32 -1.89 0.41 18.63
CA ALA A 32 -1.84 0.15 17.19
C ALA A 32 -0.80 -0.93 16.84
N GLY A 33 0.17 -1.17 17.72
CA GLY A 33 1.29 -2.07 17.50
C GLY A 33 2.01 -1.75 16.19
N LYS A 34 2.26 -2.79 15.38
CA LYS A 34 2.94 -2.66 14.07
C LYS A 34 1.98 -2.50 12.89
N TRP A 35 0.68 -2.44 13.11
CA TRP A 35 -0.33 -2.42 12.01
C TRP A 35 -0.19 -1.29 11.00
N PRO A 36 0.16 -0.04 11.39
CA PRO A 36 0.43 1.03 10.42
C PRO A 36 1.60 0.69 9.47
N PHE A 37 2.64 0.05 10.00
CA PHE A 37 3.80 -0.37 9.21
C PHE A 37 3.51 -1.58 8.32
N VAL A 38 2.71 -2.54 8.80
CA VAL A 38 2.26 -3.68 8.00
C VAL A 38 1.46 -3.20 6.78
N THR A 39 0.57 -2.23 6.96
CA THR A 39 -0.18 -1.62 5.86
C THR A 39 0.75 -0.96 4.84
N LEU A 40 1.75 -0.20 5.30
CA LEU A 40 2.73 0.41 4.40
C LEU A 40 3.54 -0.64 3.62
N ALA A 41 3.96 -1.72 4.29
CA ALA A 41 4.67 -2.82 3.66
C ALA A 41 3.83 -3.53 2.59
N LEU A 42 2.53 -3.71 2.83
CA LEU A 42 1.59 -4.25 1.84
C LEU A 42 1.43 -3.31 0.64
N GLY A 43 1.39 -1.99 0.87
CA GLY A 43 1.38 -1.00 -0.20
C GLY A 43 2.63 -1.08 -1.08
N LEU A 44 3.82 -1.18 -0.46
CA LEU A 44 5.09 -1.41 -1.17
C LEU A 44 5.11 -2.75 -1.92
N ALA A 45 4.56 -3.81 -1.33
CA ALA A 45 4.46 -5.12 -1.99
C ALA A 45 3.53 -5.07 -3.21
N GLY A 46 2.41 -4.33 -3.15
CA GLY A 46 1.52 -4.11 -4.28
C GLY A 46 2.18 -3.33 -5.43
N ILE A 47 2.98 -2.30 -5.08
CA ILE A 47 3.80 -1.57 -6.06
C ILE A 47 4.82 -2.51 -6.71
N ALA A 48 5.54 -3.30 -5.91
CA ALA A 48 6.53 -4.25 -6.44
C ALA A 48 5.87 -5.30 -7.35
N ALA A 49 4.74 -5.88 -6.93
CA ALA A 49 3.98 -6.83 -7.74
C ALA A 49 3.55 -6.24 -9.09
N TYR A 50 3.15 -4.97 -9.13
CA TYR A 50 2.82 -4.29 -10.39
C TYR A 50 4.01 -4.28 -11.35
N PHE A 51 5.19 -3.80 -10.91
CA PHE A 51 6.38 -3.75 -11.76
C PHE A 51 6.85 -5.16 -12.22
N PHE A 52 6.83 -6.15 -11.33
CA PHE A 52 7.23 -7.51 -11.69
C PHE A 52 6.22 -8.23 -12.59
N TYR A 53 4.92 -7.96 -12.45
CA TYR A 53 3.87 -8.57 -13.28
C TYR A 53 3.76 -7.91 -14.66
N ASP A 54 3.89 -6.58 -14.73
CA ASP A 54 3.91 -5.80 -15.99
C ASP A 54 5.10 -6.22 -16.88
N GLU A 55 6.31 -6.31 -16.31
CA GLU A 55 7.50 -6.79 -17.03
C GLU A 55 7.33 -8.23 -17.53
N SER A 56 6.67 -9.09 -16.76
CA SER A 56 6.41 -10.48 -17.14
C SER A 56 5.38 -10.61 -18.27
N ALA A 57 4.46 -9.64 -18.41
CA ALA A 57 3.42 -9.63 -19.44
C ALA A 57 3.97 -9.15 -20.80
N ASP A 58 4.84 -8.14 -20.82
CA ASP A 58 5.47 -7.62 -22.04
C ASP A 58 6.60 -8.53 -22.59
N SER A 59 7.08 -9.48 -21.78
CA SER A 59 8.16 -10.41 -22.15
C SER A 59 7.70 -11.71 -22.84
N SER A 60 6.41 -11.85 -23.20
CA SER A 60 5.93 -13.02 -23.97
C SER A 60 6.26 -12.89 -25.47
N PRO A 61 6.93 -13.88 -26.09
CA PRO A 61 7.19 -13.91 -27.54
C PRO A 61 5.94 -14.18 -28.38
#